data_AF-A0A930TFX9-F1
#
_entry.id   AF-A0A930TFX9-F1
#
_cell.length_a   1.000
_cell.length_b   1.000
_cell.length_c   1.000
_cell.angle_alpha   90.00
_cell.angle_beta   90.00
_cell.angle_gamma   90.00
#
_symmetry.space_group_name_H-M   'P 1'
#
loop_
_entity.id
_entity.type
_entity.pdbx_description
1 polymer ?
#
loop_
_entity_poly.entity_id
_entity_poly.type
_entity_poly.pdbx_seq_one_letter_code
_entity_poly.pdbx_strand_id
1 'polypeptide(L)'
;MQLKAAIIAVAVTGMTAVTLPAFALVQPTFAREAIMLVQRSLQNANSNPETKLDVLLRELANLEVEKAMLNIKQTSSNRAMQEIDSQIEALRNRIDEVQPQSSAVISNVVTEALVSKIAALEIENSLLEAYHTPYAEVVVFTENQIRSLWRRVASITPQNPKDVINPVVSSILDTEITTLKARRDSLAKRYTPDDIGEFLTIDLQLASLAQRLAFYNS
;
A
#
# COMPACT_ATOMS: atom_id res chain seq x y z
N MET A 1 9.75 -44.50 2.82
CA MET A 1 9.69 -43.70 1.58
C MET A 1 9.33 -42.27 1.96
N GLN A 2 10.32 -41.38 1.89
CA GLN A 2 10.17 -39.93 1.98
C GLN A 2 10.09 -39.40 0.55
N LEU A 3 9.16 -38.51 0.21
CA LEU A 3 9.25 -37.63 -0.95
C LEU A 3 8.36 -36.40 -0.68
N LYS A 4 8.98 -35.32 -0.19
CA LYS A 4 9.29 -34.09 -0.93
C LYS A 4 8.04 -33.28 -1.30
N ALA A 5 7.73 -32.31 -0.44
CA ALA A 5 6.87 -31.18 -0.78
C ALA A 5 7.53 -30.38 -1.90
N ALA A 6 6.90 -30.39 -3.07
CA ALA A 6 7.21 -29.47 -4.15
C ALA A 6 6.53 -28.14 -3.83
N ILE A 7 7.33 -27.16 -3.41
CA ILE A 7 6.91 -25.76 -3.31
C ILE A 7 6.79 -25.26 -4.75
N ILE A 8 5.58 -24.88 -5.14
CA ILE A 8 5.33 -24.20 -6.42
C ILE A 8 5.95 -22.81 -6.31
N ALA A 9 7.18 -22.69 -6.83
CA ALA A 9 7.80 -21.43 -7.14
C ALA A 9 7.00 -20.77 -8.27
N VAL A 10 6.38 -19.61 -7.99
CA VAL A 10 5.85 -18.75 -9.04
C VAL A 10 7.06 -18.14 -9.75
N ALA A 11 7.37 -18.70 -10.91
CA ALA A 11 8.42 -18.25 -11.80
C ALA A 11 8.05 -16.87 -12.37
N VAL A 12 8.78 -15.84 -11.96
CA VAL A 12 8.86 -14.57 -12.68
C VAL A 12 10.07 -14.66 -13.59
N THR A 13 9.86 -15.08 -14.83
CA THR A 13 10.89 -15.04 -15.88
C THR A 13 10.30 -14.44 -17.14
N GLY A 14 10.84 -13.31 -17.58
CA GLY A 14 10.55 -12.76 -18.91
C GLY A 14 10.77 -11.26 -19.11
N MET A 15 11.98 -10.77 -18.80
CA MET A 15 12.77 -9.75 -19.56
C MET A 15 12.13 -8.38 -19.88
N THR A 16 12.72 -7.24 -19.46
CA THR A 16 14.04 -6.77 -19.90
C THR A 16 14.84 -6.10 -18.78
N ALA A 17 16.14 -6.34 -18.80
CA ALA A 17 17.13 -5.64 -18.01
C ALA A 17 17.13 -4.15 -18.37
N VAL A 18 16.59 -3.31 -17.50
CA VAL A 18 17.07 -1.94 -17.36
C VAL A 18 17.93 -1.96 -16.12
N THR A 19 19.24 -1.82 -16.35
CA THR A 19 20.27 -1.60 -15.35
C THR A 19 19.83 -0.53 -14.36
N LEU A 20 19.26 -0.95 -13.23
CA LEU A 20 19.06 -0.09 -12.08
C LEU A 20 20.43 0.06 -11.40
N PRO A 21 20.97 1.28 -11.26
CA PRO A 21 22.22 1.49 -10.56
C PRO A 21 22.07 1.07 -9.09
N ALA A 22 23.18 0.64 -8.52
CA ALA A 22 23.32 0.04 -7.20
C ALA A 22 22.73 0.87 -6.04
N PHE A 23 21.42 0.70 -5.78
CA PHE A 23 20.74 1.17 -4.56
C PHE A 23 19.97 0.04 -3.84
N ALA A 24 20.39 -1.21 -4.07
CA ALA A 24 20.06 -2.30 -3.16
C ALA A 24 20.89 -2.12 -1.88
N LEU A 25 20.36 -1.39 -0.89
CA LEU A 25 20.78 -1.26 0.53
C LEU A 25 20.09 0.03 1.05
N VAL A 26 18.78 0.10 1.20
CA VAL A 26 18.02 -0.35 2.37
C VAL A 26 16.58 -0.57 1.90
N GLN A 27 16.19 -1.82 1.66
CA GLN A 27 14.76 -2.13 1.59
C GLN A 27 14.29 -2.22 3.05
N PRO A 28 13.39 -1.34 3.54
CA PRO A 28 12.69 -1.65 4.77
C PRO A 28 11.76 -2.82 4.44
N THR A 29 12.16 -4.00 4.88
CA THR A 29 11.34 -5.21 4.96
C THR A 29 9.96 -4.97 5.61
N PHE A 30 9.78 -3.84 6.30
CA PHE A 30 8.56 -3.40 6.98
C PHE A 30 7.46 -2.82 6.06
N ALA A 31 7.77 -2.25 4.89
CA ALA A 31 6.72 -1.81 3.96
C ALA A 31 5.90 -3.00 3.41
N ARG A 32 6.54 -4.19 3.32
CA ARG A 32 5.85 -5.46 3.09
C ARG A 32 5.01 -5.89 4.30
N GLU A 33 5.43 -5.60 5.52
CA GLU A 33 4.66 -5.92 6.72
C GLU A 33 3.44 -5.03 6.89
N ALA A 34 3.47 -3.74 6.54
CA ALA A 34 2.29 -2.87 6.58
C ALA A 34 1.21 -3.30 5.56
N ILE A 35 1.63 -3.65 4.34
CA ILE A 35 0.74 -4.26 3.32
C ILE A 35 0.21 -5.62 3.82
N MET A 36 1.07 -6.44 4.45
CA MET A 36 0.64 -7.70 5.06
C MET A 36 -0.21 -7.51 6.32
N LEU A 37 -0.10 -6.41 7.07
CA LEU A 37 -0.88 -6.13 8.28
C LEU A 37 -2.29 -5.71 7.90
N VAL A 38 -2.43 -4.95 6.82
CA VAL A 38 -3.74 -4.60 6.25
C VAL A 38 -4.34 -5.78 5.46
N GLN A 39 -3.52 -6.60 4.77
CA GLN A 39 -3.99 -7.89 4.27
C GLN A 39 -4.34 -8.86 5.42
N ARG A 40 -3.66 -8.79 6.57
CA ARG A 40 -3.99 -9.56 7.78
C ARG A 40 -5.21 -9.05 8.50
N SER A 41 -5.50 -7.75 8.51
CA SER A 41 -6.77 -7.26 9.07
C SER A 41 -7.96 -7.72 8.21
N LEU A 42 -7.76 -7.84 6.90
CA LEU A 42 -8.72 -8.46 5.97
C LEU A 42 -8.76 -10.00 6.09
N GLN A 43 -7.64 -10.67 6.35
CA GLN A 43 -7.56 -12.14 6.50
C GLN A 43 -7.97 -12.67 7.89
N ASN A 44 -7.79 -11.88 8.96
CA ASN A 44 -8.11 -12.29 10.33
C ASN A 44 -9.60 -12.12 10.66
N ALA A 45 -10.41 -11.57 9.75
CA ALA A 45 -11.83 -11.39 9.98
C ALA A 45 -12.67 -12.66 9.71
N ASN A 46 -12.16 -13.71 9.04
CA ASN A 46 -12.89 -14.97 8.89
C ASN A 46 -11.98 -16.15 8.53
N SER A 47 -11.86 -17.12 9.44
CA SER A 47 -11.28 -18.46 9.21
C SER A 47 -12.17 -19.36 8.34
N ASN A 48 -12.93 -18.78 7.41
CA ASN A 48 -13.76 -19.49 6.46
C ASN A 48 -13.00 -19.66 5.14
N PRO A 49 -13.21 -20.77 4.41
CA PRO A 49 -12.66 -20.91 3.07
C PRO A 49 -13.13 -19.74 2.21
N GLU A 50 -12.19 -19.10 1.53
CA GLU A 50 -12.44 -17.94 0.67
C GLU A 50 -13.51 -18.29 -0.37
N THR A 51 -14.60 -17.53 -0.38
CA THR A 51 -15.68 -17.78 -1.33
C THR A 51 -15.29 -17.30 -2.72
N LYS A 52 -15.94 -17.84 -3.77
CA LYS A 52 -15.74 -17.35 -5.14
C LYS A 52 -16.01 -15.83 -5.25
N LEU A 53 -16.95 -15.31 -4.47
CA LEU A 53 -17.26 -13.89 -4.40
C LEU A 53 -16.11 -13.08 -3.79
N ASP A 54 -15.51 -13.57 -2.70
CA ASP A 54 -14.37 -12.90 -2.04
C ASP A 54 -13.17 -12.76 -2.97
N VAL A 55 -12.87 -13.80 -3.76
CA VAL A 55 -11.81 -13.78 -4.77
C VAL A 55 -12.09 -12.68 -5.80
N LEU A 56 -13.31 -12.64 -6.36
CA LEU A 56 -13.70 -11.67 -7.39
C LEU A 56 -13.66 -10.23 -6.86
N LEU A 57 -14.15 -10.00 -5.65
CA LEU A 57 -14.13 -8.69 -5.00
C LEU A 57 -12.69 -8.20 -4.77
N ARG A 58 -11.80 -9.10 -4.35
CA ARG A 58 -10.38 -8.79 -4.17
C ARG A 58 -9.67 -8.48 -5.49
N GLU A 59 -9.91 -9.27 -6.53
CA GLU A 59 -9.38 -9.01 -7.88
C GLU A 59 -9.82 -7.64 -8.39
N LEU A 60 -11.12 -7.32 -8.23
CA LEU A 60 -11.67 -6.02 -8.64
C LEU A 60 -11.02 -4.87 -7.88
N ALA A 61 -10.87 -5.00 -6.56
CA ALA A 61 -10.28 -3.97 -5.72
C ALA A 61 -8.79 -3.73 -6.05
N ASN A 62 -8.03 -4.78 -6.34
CA ASN A 62 -6.65 -4.66 -6.78
C ASN A 62 -6.53 -3.91 -8.12
N LEU A 63 -7.40 -4.20 -9.10
CA LEU A 63 -7.41 -3.49 -10.38
C LEU A 63 -7.82 -2.02 -10.24
N GLU A 64 -8.77 -1.71 -9.35
CA GLU A 64 -9.15 -0.31 -9.05
C GLU A 64 -8.01 0.47 -8.40
N VAL A 65 -7.22 -0.18 -7.53
CA VAL A 65 -5.99 0.40 -6.97
C VAL A 65 -4.94 0.61 -8.05
N GLU A 66 -4.69 -0.39 -8.90
CA GLU A 66 -3.73 -0.30 -9.99
C GLU A 66 -4.09 0.83 -10.96
N LYS A 67 -5.35 0.88 -11.39
CA LYS A 67 -5.90 1.94 -12.22
C LYS A 67 -5.66 3.32 -11.61
N ALA A 68 -5.93 3.49 -10.32
CA ALA A 68 -5.73 4.76 -9.63
C ALA A 68 -4.25 5.12 -9.48
N MET A 69 -3.35 4.14 -9.38
CA MET A 69 -1.91 4.37 -9.28
C MET A 69 -1.23 4.67 -10.62
N LEU A 70 -1.87 4.36 -11.75
CA LEU A 70 -1.33 4.65 -13.07
C LEU A 70 -1.21 6.16 -13.28
N ASN A 71 0.04 6.61 -13.45
CA ASN A 71 0.35 8.01 -13.68
C ASN A 71 -0.03 8.42 -15.11
N ILE A 72 -1.12 9.17 -15.25
CA ILE A 72 -1.68 9.65 -16.53
C ILE A 72 -0.83 10.81 -17.09
N LYS A 73 0.49 10.68 -17.13
CA LYS A 73 1.31 11.41 -18.11
C LYS A 73 1.22 10.77 -19.50
N GLN A 74 0.65 9.56 -19.59
CA GLN A 74 0.33 8.92 -20.85
C GLN A 74 -1.17 9.11 -21.10
N THR A 75 -1.45 9.86 -22.17
CA THR A 75 -2.76 10.23 -22.71
C THR A 75 -3.78 9.09 -22.67
N SER A 76 -5.06 9.45 -22.67
CA SER A 76 -6.29 8.62 -22.71
C SER A 76 -6.37 7.51 -23.79
N SER A 77 -5.28 7.27 -24.52
CA SER A 77 -5.10 6.24 -25.53
C SER A 77 -4.12 5.13 -25.09
N ASN A 78 -3.78 5.05 -23.80
CA ASN A 78 -2.90 4.01 -23.28
C ASN A 78 -3.64 2.67 -23.24
N ARG A 79 -3.16 1.71 -24.04
CA ARG A 79 -3.69 0.35 -24.14
C ARG A 79 -3.81 -0.34 -22.78
N ALA A 80 -2.87 -0.11 -21.86
CA ALA A 80 -2.91 -0.69 -20.52
C ALA A 80 -4.13 -0.20 -19.71
N MET A 81 -4.51 1.07 -19.84
CA MET A 81 -5.69 1.61 -19.15
C MET A 81 -6.98 0.99 -19.69
N GLN A 82 -7.08 0.82 -21.01
CA GLN A 82 -8.24 0.18 -21.65
C GLN A 82 -8.36 -1.29 -21.27
N GLU A 83 -7.24 -1.99 -21.16
CA GLU A 83 -7.21 -3.39 -20.71
C GLU A 83 -7.68 -3.51 -19.25
N ILE A 84 -7.23 -2.63 -18.36
CA ILE A 84 -7.69 -2.59 -16.96
C ILE A 84 -9.18 -2.25 -16.87
N ASP A 85 -9.65 -1.26 -17.65
CA ASP A 85 -11.08 -0.90 -17.69
C ASP A 85 -11.95 -2.07 -18.13
N SER A 86 -11.52 -2.79 -19.17
CA SER A 86 -12.24 -3.97 -19.65
C SER A 86 -12.27 -5.09 -18.61
N GLN A 87 -11.17 -5.31 -17.87
CA GLN A 87 -11.12 -6.30 -16.81
C GLN A 87 -12.00 -5.93 -15.61
N ILE A 88 -12.01 -4.66 -15.22
CA ILE A 88 -12.88 -4.13 -14.15
C ILE A 88 -14.35 -4.37 -14.49
N GLU A 89 -14.79 -4.02 -15.70
CA GLU A 89 -16.17 -4.23 -16.13
C GLU A 89 -16.54 -5.72 -16.21
N ALA A 90 -15.62 -6.57 -16.71
CA ALA A 90 -15.83 -8.01 -16.73
C ALA A 90 -15.98 -8.60 -15.31
N LEU A 91 -15.19 -8.13 -14.34
CA LEU A 91 -15.31 -8.56 -12.95
C LEU A 91 -16.61 -8.07 -12.30
N ARG A 92 -17.03 -6.84 -12.55
CA ARG A 92 -18.32 -6.32 -12.05
C ARG A 92 -19.48 -7.18 -12.53
N ASN A 93 -19.51 -7.52 -13.82
CA ASN A 93 -20.53 -8.41 -14.37
C ASN A 93 -20.51 -9.80 -13.71
N ARG A 94 -19.32 -10.39 -13.52
CA ARG A 94 -19.16 -11.69 -12.84
C ARG A 94 -19.58 -11.64 -11.38
N ILE A 95 -19.36 -10.52 -10.69
CA ILE A 95 -19.82 -10.32 -9.31
C ILE A 95 -21.33 -10.21 -9.29
N ASP A 96 -21.95 -9.44 -10.18
CA ASP A 96 -23.40 -9.29 -10.26
C ASP A 96 -24.12 -10.60 -10.64
N GLU A 97 -23.48 -11.47 -11.42
CA GLU A 97 -23.97 -12.84 -11.67
C GLU A 97 -23.98 -13.72 -10.41
N VAL A 98 -23.00 -13.54 -9.52
CA VAL A 98 -22.88 -14.32 -8.27
C VAL A 98 -23.74 -13.72 -7.15
N GLN A 99 -23.78 -12.39 -7.08
CA GLN A 99 -24.54 -11.61 -6.11
C GLN A 99 -25.17 -10.42 -6.80
N PRO A 100 -26.45 -10.49 -7.19
CA PRO A 100 -27.16 -9.34 -7.73
C PRO A 100 -27.19 -8.18 -6.73
N GLN A 101 -27.18 -6.95 -7.26
CA GLN A 101 -27.18 -5.71 -6.44
C GLN A 101 -25.92 -5.56 -5.57
N SER A 102 -24.75 -5.96 -6.09
CA SER A 102 -23.47 -5.95 -5.37
C SER A 102 -22.81 -4.56 -5.21
N SER A 103 -23.41 -3.50 -5.77
CA SER A 103 -22.78 -2.18 -5.89
C SER A 103 -22.26 -1.60 -4.56
N ALA A 104 -23.01 -1.75 -3.47
CA ALA A 104 -22.60 -1.30 -2.16
C ALA A 104 -21.40 -2.10 -1.61
N VAL A 105 -21.41 -3.42 -1.82
CA VAL A 105 -20.31 -4.31 -1.40
C VAL A 105 -19.04 -4.00 -2.18
N ILE A 106 -19.15 -3.85 -3.50
CA ILE A 106 -18.04 -3.44 -4.36
C ILE A 106 -17.46 -2.11 -3.89
N SER A 107 -18.32 -1.10 -3.67
CA SER A 107 -17.89 0.23 -3.23
C SER A 107 -17.10 0.17 -1.93
N ASN A 108 -17.57 -0.61 -0.95
CA ASN A 108 -16.90 -0.78 0.33
C ASN A 108 -15.52 -1.46 0.17
N VAL A 109 -15.45 -2.60 -0.50
CA VAL A 109 -14.20 -3.35 -0.67
C VAL A 109 -13.16 -2.55 -1.47
N VAL A 110 -13.60 -1.87 -2.54
CA VAL A 110 -12.71 -0.99 -3.33
C VAL A 110 -12.23 0.19 -2.49
N THR A 111 -13.12 0.81 -1.70
CA THR A 111 -12.74 1.92 -0.81
C THR A 111 -11.71 1.46 0.22
N GLU A 112 -11.93 0.32 0.88
CA GLU A 112 -10.99 -0.26 1.85
C GLU A 112 -9.62 -0.51 1.21
N ALA A 113 -9.57 -1.11 0.01
CA ALA A 113 -8.31 -1.37 -0.69
C ALA A 113 -7.57 -0.08 -1.06
N LEU A 114 -8.28 0.95 -1.53
CA LEU A 114 -7.70 2.25 -1.85
C LEU A 114 -7.13 2.94 -0.61
N VAL A 115 -7.90 2.98 0.49
CA VAL A 115 -7.47 3.58 1.76
C VAL A 115 -6.26 2.84 2.32
N SER A 116 -6.26 1.52 2.24
CA SER A 116 -5.13 0.67 2.61
C SER A 116 -3.87 1.00 1.82
N LYS A 117 -4.02 1.20 0.50
CA LYS A 117 -2.89 1.57 -0.35
C LYS A 117 -2.39 2.98 -0.07
N ILE A 118 -3.29 3.95 0.21
CA ILE A 118 -2.91 5.29 0.66
C ILE A 118 -2.05 5.16 1.92
N ALA A 119 -2.54 4.46 2.95
CA ALA A 119 -1.84 4.29 4.22
C ALA A 119 -0.43 3.69 4.04
N ALA A 120 -0.27 2.70 3.15
CA ALA A 120 1.04 2.12 2.83
C ALA A 120 1.97 3.12 2.11
N LEU A 121 1.45 3.87 1.13
CA LEU A 121 2.25 4.89 0.42
C LEU A 121 2.60 6.07 1.32
N GLU A 122 1.78 6.36 2.33
CA GLU A 122 2.07 7.42 3.31
C GLU A 122 3.27 7.08 4.18
N ILE A 123 3.37 5.83 4.64
CA ILE A 123 4.58 5.34 5.31
C ILE A 123 5.77 5.42 4.36
N GLU A 124 5.65 4.90 3.13
CA GLU A 124 6.72 4.92 2.14
C GLU A 124 7.21 6.35 1.87
N ASN A 125 6.29 7.30 1.68
CA ASN A 125 6.62 8.69 1.43
C ASN A 125 7.32 9.33 2.63
N SER A 126 6.84 9.10 3.86
CA SER A 126 7.54 9.57 5.07
C SER A 126 8.95 9.01 5.19
N LEU A 127 9.14 7.72 4.87
CA LEU A 127 10.47 7.11 4.89
C LEU A 127 11.38 7.68 3.79
N LEU A 128 10.83 8.00 2.61
CA LEU A 128 11.59 8.68 1.55
C LEU A 128 11.99 10.10 1.98
N GLU A 129 11.07 10.88 2.56
CA GLU A 129 11.31 12.24 3.04
C GLU A 129 12.35 12.30 4.17
N ALA A 130 12.58 11.19 4.90
CA ALA A 130 13.65 11.12 5.90
C ALA A 130 15.06 11.18 5.27
N TYR A 131 15.21 10.82 3.98
CA TYR A 131 16.51 10.74 3.29
C TYR A 131 16.59 11.58 2.02
N HIS A 132 15.46 12.08 1.54
CA HIS A 132 15.36 12.84 0.31
C HIS A 132 14.71 14.20 0.55
N THR A 133 15.04 15.15 -0.31
CA THR A 133 14.31 16.43 -0.31
C THR A 133 12.88 16.21 -0.82
N PRO A 134 11.92 17.06 -0.41
CA PRO A 134 10.53 16.94 -0.88
C PRO A 134 10.37 17.01 -2.41
N TYR A 135 11.35 17.58 -3.11
CA TYR A 135 11.36 17.72 -4.56
C TYR A 135 12.05 16.56 -5.30
N ALA A 136 12.57 15.57 -4.57
CA ALA A 136 13.13 14.38 -5.19
C ALA A 136 12.04 13.68 -6.01
N GLU A 137 12.41 13.20 -7.21
CA GLU A 137 11.47 12.59 -8.15
C GLU A 137 10.67 11.44 -7.51
N VAL A 138 11.32 10.64 -6.68
CA VAL A 138 10.69 9.52 -5.96
C VAL A 138 9.62 9.99 -4.96
N VAL A 139 9.86 11.08 -4.22
CA VAL A 139 8.90 11.65 -3.27
C VAL A 139 7.70 12.22 -4.05
N VAL A 140 7.97 13.07 -5.04
CA VAL A 140 6.93 13.68 -5.87
C VAL A 140 6.09 12.63 -6.60
N PHE A 141 6.70 11.55 -7.07
CA PHE A 141 6.00 10.45 -7.72
C PHE A 141 5.04 9.76 -6.74
N THR A 142 5.50 9.40 -5.54
CA THR A 142 4.68 8.77 -4.50
C THR A 142 3.54 9.69 -4.04
N GLU A 143 3.80 10.98 -3.83
CA GLU A 143 2.76 11.96 -3.52
C GLU A 143 1.68 12.08 -4.62
N ASN A 144 2.06 11.96 -5.88
CA ASN A 144 1.11 11.98 -6.98
C ASN A 144 0.23 10.73 -6.99
N GLN A 145 0.78 9.56 -6.65
CA GLN A 145 0.01 8.32 -6.51
C GLN A 145 -0.98 8.42 -5.34
N ILE A 146 -0.53 8.92 -4.17
CA ILE A 146 -1.39 9.20 -3.02
C ILE A 146 -2.55 10.12 -3.42
N ARG A 147 -2.26 11.24 -4.10
CA ARG A 147 -3.29 12.18 -4.56
C ARG A 147 -4.28 11.53 -5.54
N SER A 148 -3.81 10.65 -6.41
CA SER A 148 -4.66 9.94 -7.36
C SER A 148 -5.62 8.97 -6.64
N LEU A 149 -5.12 8.21 -5.67
CA LEU A 149 -5.92 7.32 -4.84
C LEU A 149 -6.95 8.09 -4.00
N TRP A 150 -6.57 9.22 -3.41
CA TRP A 150 -7.48 10.12 -2.70
C TRP A 150 -8.65 10.57 -3.58
N ARG A 151 -8.36 10.99 -4.82
CA ARG A 151 -9.41 11.36 -5.79
C ARG A 151 -10.31 10.17 -6.13
N ARG A 152 -9.76 8.95 -6.22
CA ARG A 152 -10.55 7.75 -6.47
C ARG A 152 -11.49 7.45 -5.29
N VAL A 153 -11.02 7.52 -4.05
CA VAL A 153 -11.87 7.35 -2.86
C VAL A 153 -13.01 8.39 -2.85
N ALA A 154 -12.68 9.66 -3.11
CA ALA A 154 -13.67 10.74 -3.20
C ALA A 154 -14.73 10.53 -4.30
N SER A 155 -14.38 9.79 -5.36
CA SER A 155 -15.32 9.47 -6.46
C SER A 155 -16.26 8.29 -6.17
N ILE A 156 -15.94 7.47 -5.16
CA ILE A 156 -16.68 6.25 -4.82
C ILE A 156 -17.52 6.47 -3.56
N THR A 157 -16.98 7.18 -2.57
CA THR A 157 -17.64 7.38 -1.29
C THR A 157 -18.49 8.65 -1.30
N PRO A 158 -19.75 8.60 -0.83
CA PRO A 158 -20.62 9.78 -0.75
C PRO A 158 -20.28 10.69 0.44
N GLN A 159 -19.49 10.20 1.39
CA GLN A 159 -19.03 10.93 2.57
C GLN A 159 -17.77 11.75 2.27
N ASN A 160 -17.37 12.61 3.20
CA ASN A 160 -16.09 13.31 3.07
C ASN A 160 -14.95 12.27 3.09
N PRO A 161 -14.11 12.19 2.05
CA PRO A 161 -13.03 11.19 1.97
C PRO A 161 -12.07 11.24 3.17
N LYS A 162 -11.93 12.41 3.82
CA LYS A 162 -11.14 12.54 5.05
C LYS A 162 -11.64 11.65 6.19
N ASP A 163 -12.95 11.48 6.32
CA ASP A 163 -13.57 10.74 7.43
C ASP A 163 -13.28 9.24 7.32
N VAL A 164 -12.99 8.76 6.11
CA VAL A 164 -12.64 7.35 5.84
C VAL A 164 -11.12 7.16 5.85
N ILE A 165 -10.36 8.09 5.27
CA ILE A 165 -8.91 7.94 5.09
C ILE A 165 -8.15 8.26 6.38
N ASN A 166 -8.44 9.38 7.03
CA ASN A 166 -7.61 9.89 8.13
C ASN A 166 -7.50 8.93 9.32
N PRO A 167 -8.59 8.27 9.79
CA PRO A 167 -8.50 7.34 10.91
C PRO A 167 -7.56 6.16 10.61
N VAL A 168 -7.63 5.62 9.39
CA VAL A 168 -6.81 4.47 8.97
C VAL A 168 -5.35 4.86 8.82
N VAL A 169 -5.08 5.99 8.15
CA VAL A 169 -3.70 6.48 7.95
C VAL A 169 -3.07 6.87 9.28
N SER A 170 -3.80 7.57 10.16
CA SER A 170 -3.27 7.95 11.48
C SER A 170 -2.94 6.73 12.32
N SER A 171 -3.81 5.72 12.32
CA SER A 171 -3.57 4.47 13.07
C SER A 171 -2.35 3.71 12.57
N ILE A 172 -2.13 3.62 11.25
CA ILE A 172 -0.95 2.93 10.73
C ILE A 172 0.34 3.70 11.00
N LEU A 173 0.31 5.04 10.89
CA LEU A 173 1.46 5.89 11.17
C LEU A 173 1.86 5.79 12.65
N ASP A 174 0.88 5.81 13.56
CA ASP A 174 1.12 5.64 14.99
C ASP A 174 1.70 4.27 15.34
N THR A 175 1.24 3.22 14.65
CA THR A 175 1.79 1.86 14.77
C THR A 175 3.25 1.79 14.33
N GLU A 176 3.59 2.42 13.19
CA GLU A 176 4.97 2.45 12.67
C GLU A 176 5.89 3.26 13.59
N ILE A 177 5.43 4.42 14.07
CA ILE A 177 6.16 5.23 15.06
C ILE A 177 6.44 4.43 16.33
N THR A 178 5.43 3.72 16.85
CA THR A 178 5.57 2.88 18.06
C THR A 178 6.59 1.76 17.83
N THR A 179 6.55 1.13 16.67
CA THR A 179 7.48 0.05 16.28
C THR A 179 8.92 0.57 16.18
N LEU A 180 9.13 1.72 15.55
CA LEU A 180 10.45 2.34 15.42
C LEU A 180 11.00 2.82 16.78
N LYS A 181 10.16 3.37 17.66
CA LYS A 181 10.54 3.71 19.04
C LYS A 181 11.00 2.46 19.81
N ALA A 182 10.24 1.37 19.74
CA ALA A 182 10.61 0.11 20.38
C ALA A 182 11.93 -0.45 19.85
N ARG A 183 12.17 -0.36 18.53
CA ARG A 183 13.46 -0.74 17.92
C ARG A 183 14.60 0.13 18.43
N ARG A 184 14.41 1.44 18.46
CA ARG A 184 15.37 2.41 18.99
C ARG A 184 15.75 2.09 20.43
N ASP A 185 14.76 1.85 21.29
CA ASP A 185 14.96 1.53 22.70
C ASP A 185 15.68 0.19 22.89
N SER A 186 15.42 -0.80 22.02
CA SER A 186 16.13 -2.08 22.01
C SER A 186 17.61 -1.90 21.64
N LEU A 187 17.92 -1.02 20.70
CA LEU A 187 19.31 -0.70 20.33
C LEU A 187 20.02 0.07 21.44
N ALA A 188 19.34 1.02 22.08
CA ALA A 188 19.90 1.84 23.17
C ALA A 188 20.30 1.02 24.40
N LYS A 189 19.78 -0.21 24.56
CA LYS A 189 20.23 -1.16 25.60
C LYS A 189 21.60 -1.77 25.33
N ARG A 190 22.04 -1.79 24.06
CA ARG A 190 23.27 -2.47 23.61
C ARG A 190 24.33 -1.52 23.07
N TYR A 191 23.92 -0.34 22.62
CA TYR A 191 24.76 0.62 21.91
C TYR A 191 24.47 2.03 22.40
N THR A 192 25.50 2.86 22.40
CA THR A 192 25.38 4.32 22.52
C THR A 192 25.13 4.95 21.14
N PRO A 193 24.60 6.18 21.06
CA PRO A 193 24.32 6.85 19.78
C PRO A 193 25.51 6.93 18.82
N ASP A 194 26.73 7.01 19.35
CA ASP A 194 27.95 7.13 18.54
C ASP A 194 28.46 5.77 18.01
N ASP A 195 27.95 4.66 18.56
CA ASP A 195 28.41 3.31 18.19
C ASP A 195 27.84 2.85 16.84
N ILE A 196 26.65 3.33 16.44
CA ILE A 196 25.97 2.91 15.21
C ILE A 196 25.22 4.07 14.54
N GLY A 197 25.35 4.18 13.21
CA GLY A 197 24.59 5.16 12.41
C GLY A 197 23.08 4.91 12.37
N GLU A 198 22.62 3.74 12.84
CA GLU A 198 21.21 3.36 12.84
C GLU A 198 20.34 4.24 13.76
N PHE A 199 20.90 4.84 14.81
CA PHE A 199 20.15 5.79 15.65
C PHE A 199 19.73 7.03 14.86
N LEU A 200 20.64 7.62 14.08
CA LEU A 200 20.35 8.79 13.24
C LEU A 200 19.28 8.45 12.19
N THR A 201 19.42 7.30 11.54
CA THR A 201 18.44 6.76 10.57
C THR A 201 17.05 6.65 11.20
N ILE A 202 16.93 6.03 12.38
CA ILE A 202 15.64 5.88 13.07
C ILE A 202 15.09 7.24 13.50
N ASP A 203 15.92 8.15 14.00
CA ASP A 203 15.48 9.47 14.46
C ASP A 203 14.94 10.34 13.32
N LEU A 204 15.55 10.28 12.14
CA LEU A 204 15.04 10.94 10.92
C LEU A 204 13.69 10.36 10.48
N GLN A 205 13.55 9.02 10.50
CA GLN A 205 12.29 8.36 10.17
C GLN A 205 11.18 8.72 11.16
N LEU A 206 11.48 8.72 12.45
CA LEU A 206 10.53 9.09 13.50
C LEU A 206 10.05 10.55 13.34
N ALA A 207 10.96 11.48 13.03
CA ALA A 207 10.61 12.88 12.81
C ALA A 207 9.67 13.04 11.60
N SER A 208 10.01 12.40 10.47
CA SER A 208 9.19 12.45 9.26
C SER A 208 7.80 11.82 9.44
N LEU A 209 7.73 10.64 10.05
CA LEU A 209 6.45 9.97 10.35
C LEU A 209 5.58 10.78 11.32
N ALA A 210 6.18 11.40 12.35
CA ALA A 210 5.45 12.24 13.29
C ALA A 210 4.89 13.51 12.62
N GLN A 211 5.66 14.14 11.73
CA GLN A 211 5.17 15.27 10.94
C GLN A 211 3.99 14.86 10.06
N ARG A 212 4.07 13.68 9.43
CA ARG A 212 2.97 13.17 8.60
C ARG A 212 1.73 12.81 9.40
N LEU A 213 1.89 12.20 10.58
CA LEU A 213 0.79 11.92 11.50
C LEU A 213 0.06 13.20 11.92
N ALA A 214 0.79 14.28 12.19
CA ALA A 214 0.18 15.57 12.55
C ALA A 214 -0.74 16.13 11.45
N PHE A 215 -0.41 15.93 10.17
CA PHE A 215 -1.25 16.32 9.03
C PHE A 215 -2.57 15.54 8.98
N TYR A 216 -2.56 14.27 9.41
CA TYR A 216 -3.75 13.42 9.39
C TYR A 216 -4.67 13.59 10.61
N ASN A 217 -4.13 14.14 11.70
CA ASN A 217 -4.87 14.47 12.92
C ASN A 217 -5.51 15.88 12.91
N SER A 218 -5.25 16.70 11.87
CA SER A 218 -5.80 18.05 11.70
C SER A 218 -7.05 18.10 10.82
#